data_AF-A0A8J5JLA8-F1
#
_entry.id   AF-A0A8J5JLA8-F1
#
_cell.length_a   1.000
_cell.length_b   1.000
_cell.length_c   1.000
_cell.angle_alpha   90.00
_cell.angle_beta   90.00
_cell.angle_gamma   90.00
#
_symmetry.space_group_name_H-M   'P 1'
#
loop_
_entity.id
_entity.type
_entity.pdbx_description
1 polymer ?
#
loop_
_entity_poly.entity_id
_entity_poly.type
_entity_poly.pdbx_seq_one_letter_code
_entity_poly.pdbx_strand_id
1 'polypeptide(L)'
;MAALRMAGSWLQGSGWAETLVQADIASPGTANSFLKAAHVTRTRRGHQITAATLKFLQHKAYGKYTEDAQSDGHEPLEFGVWCQ
;
A
#
# COMPACT_ATOMS: atom_id res chain seq x y z
N MET A 1 13.17 10.54 -6.90
CA MET A 1 12.75 10.41 -8.31
C MET A 1 12.53 8.96 -8.71
N ALA A 2 13.55 8.10 -8.74
CA ALA A 2 13.42 6.70 -9.17
C ALA A 2 12.40 5.89 -8.35
N ALA A 3 12.49 5.93 -7.02
CA ALA A 3 11.57 5.20 -6.14
C ALA A 3 10.10 5.62 -6.31
N LEU A 4 9.81 6.91 -6.53
CA LEU A 4 8.44 7.39 -6.73
C LEU A 4 7.90 7.04 -8.12
N ARG A 5 8.77 6.99 -9.13
CA ARG A 5 8.40 6.48 -10.46
C ARG A 5 8.09 4.98 -10.41
N MET A 6 8.90 4.20 -9.69
CA MET A 6 8.64 2.78 -9.48
C MET A 6 7.32 2.54 -8.75
N ALA A 7 7.03 3.33 -7.70
CA ALA A 7 5.75 3.26 -7.01
C ALA A 7 4.57 3.61 -7.93
N GLY A 8 4.70 4.67 -8.74
CA GLY A 8 3.70 5.04 -9.75
C GLY A 8 3.46 3.94 -10.78
N SER A 9 4.51 3.30 -11.28
CA SER A 9 4.39 2.17 -12.22
C SER A 9 3.82 0.90 -11.57
N TRP A 10 4.11 0.66 -10.29
CA TRP A 10 3.57 -0.49 -9.56
C TRP A 10 2.08 -0.35 -9.26
N LEU A 11 1.63 0.87 -8.94
CA LEU A 11 0.22 1.19 -8.70
C LEU A 11 -0.58 1.35 -10.02
N GLN A 12 0.10 1.46 -11.15
CA GLN A 12 -0.54 1.56 -12.46
C GLN A 12 -1.18 0.22 -12.84
N GLY A 13 -2.51 0.21 -12.97
CA GLY A 13 -3.27 -1.00 -13.30
C GLY A 13 -3.61 -1.89 -12.09
N SER A 14 -3.21 -1.51 -10.87
CA SER A 14 -3.50 -2.27 -9.64
C SER A 14 -4.91 -2.02 -9.08
N GLY A 15 -5.77 -1.30 -9.80
CA GLY A 15 -7.07 -0.84 -9.31
C GLY A 15 -7.02 0.31 -8.31
N TRP A 16 -5.83 0.78 -7.89
CA TRP A 16 -5.69 1.80 -6.84
C TRP A 16 -6.40 3.12 -7.17
N ALA A 17 -6.31 3.57 -8.43
CA ALA A 17 -7.00 4.77 -8.87
C ALA A 17 -8.53 4.59 -8.83
N GLU A 18 -9.05 3.41 -9.19
CA GLU A 18 -10.47 3.08 -9.08
C GLU A 18 -10.94 3.01 -7.63
N THR A 19 -10.14 2.44 -6.72
CA THR A 19 -10.47 2.41 -5.29
C THR A 19 -10.58 3.83 -4.71
N LEU A 20 -9.70 4.75 -5.10
CA LEU A 20 -9.78 6.15 -4.67
C LEU A 20 -11.02 6.88 -5.20
N VAL A 21 -11.42 6.57 -6.43
CA VAL A 21 -12.64 7.13 -7.04
C VAL A 21 -13.88 6.55 -6.36
N GLN A 22 -13.93 5.24 -6.15
CA GLN A 22 -15.05 4.56 -5.49
C GLN A 22 -15.23 4.98 -4.03
N ALA A 23 -14.14 5.29 -3.33
CA ALA A 23 -14.17 5.79 -1.97
C ALA A 23 -14.47 7.31 -1.88
N ASP A 24 -14.76 7.97 -3.01
CA ASP A 24 -15.00 9.43 -3.13
C ASP A 24 -13.85 10.30 -2.58
N ILE A 25 -12.62 9.77 -2.63
CA ILE A 25 -11.41 10.45 -2.13
C ILE A 25 -10.84 11.40 -3.18
N ALA A 26 -10.97 11.03 -4.47
CA ALA A 26 -10.42 11.80 -5.58
C ALA A 26 -11.23 11.60 -6.86
N SER A 27 -11.34 12.64 -7.68
CA SER A 27 -11.90 12.50 -9.03
C SER A 27 -11.01 11.62 -9.92
N PRO A 28 -11.55 10.98 -10.98
CA PRO A 28 -10.77 10.08 -11.85
C PRO A 28 -9.50 10.72 -12.42
N GLY A 29 -9.58 11.99 -12.81
CA GLY A 29 -8.42 12.75 -13.29
C GLY A 29 -7.36 12.98 -12.19
N THR A 30 -7.80 13.24 -10.96
CA THR A 30 -6.91 13.46 -9.81
C THR A 30 -6.26 12.14 -9.36
N ALA A 31 -7.03 11.05 -9.29
CA ALA A 31 -6.53 9.72 -8.95
C ALA A 31 -5.48 9.24 -9.96
N ASN A 32 -5.72 9.42 -11.26
CA ASN A 32 -4.72 9.13 -12.29
C ASN A 32 -3.50 10.06 -12.24
N SER A 33 -3.69 11.31 -11.82
CA SER A 33 -2.57 12.24 -11.62
C SER A 33 -1.64 11.77 -10.50
N PHE A 34 -2.13 11.03 -9.49
CA PHE A 34 -1.26 10.50 -8.45
C PHE A 34 -0.29 9.43 -8.94
N LEU A 35 -0.68 8.68 -9.98
CA LEU A 35 0.19 7.72 -10.66
C LEU A 35 1.25 8.42 -11.53
N LYS A 36 0.88 9.51 -12.22
CA LYS A 36 1.73 10.19 -13.20
C LYS A 36 2.57 11.34 -12.63
N ALA A 37 2.07 12.02 -11.60
CA ALA A 37 2.64 13.24 -11.04
C ALA A 37 3.30 13.00 -9.68
N ALA A 38 4.26 12.07 -9.63
CA ALA A 38 5.12 11.78 -8.47
C ALA A 38 5.86 13.02 -7.90
N HIS A 39 5.90 14.13 -8.63
CA HIS A 39 6.66 15.34 -8.30
C HIS A 39 5.88 16.44 -7.59
N VAL A 40 4.56 16.36 -7.54
CA VAL A 40 3.74 17.39 -6.88
C VAL A 40 3.62 17.03 -5.39
N THR A 41 3.91 17.98 -4.51
CA THR A 41 3.97 17.82 -3.04
C THR A 41 2.76 17.07 -2.45
N ARG A 42 1.56 17.29 -3.03
CA ARG A 42 0.31 16.64 -2.64
C ARG A 42 0.28 15.15 -2.99
N THR A 43 0.79 14.78 -4.17
CA THR A 43 0.96 13.39 -4.61
C THR A 43 1.99 12.66 -3.77
N ARG A 44 3.11 13.32 -3.42
CA ARG A 44 4.13 12.76 -2.52
C ARG A 44 3.55 12.42 -1.15
N ARG A 45 2.74 13.32 -0.57
CA ARG A 45 2.06 13.08 0.70
C ARG A 45 1.05 11.93 0.58
N GLY A 46 0.32 11.83 -0.53
CA GLY A 46 -0.54 10.69 -0.84
C GLY A 46 0.22 9.37 -0.81
N HIS A 47 1.33 9.28 -1.56
CA HIS A 47 2.20 8.10 -1.57
C HIS A 47 2.78 7.75 -0.20
N GLN A 48 3.20 8.75 0.59
CA GLN A 48 3.69 8.54 1.96
C GLN A 48 2.61 7.97 2.87
N ILE A 49 1.39 8.52 2.81
CA ILE A 49 0.25 8.02 3.58
C ILE A 49 -0.07 6.60 3.14
N THR A 50 -0.17 6.33 1.84
CA THR A 50 -0.45 4.99 1.31
C THR A 50 0.60 3.97 1.75
N ALA A 51 1.89 4.29 1.67
CA ALA A 51 2.96 3.41 2.13
C ALA A 51 2.90 3.16 3.65
N ALA A 52 2.64 4.19 4.44
CA ALA A 52 2.48 4.06 5.89
C ALA A 52 1.26 3.20 6.26
N THR A 53 0.12 3.42 5.60
CA THR A 53 -1.10 2.63 5.81
C THR A 53 -0.89 1.18 5.39
N LEU A 54 -0.25 0.92 4.25
CA LEU A 54 0.06 -0.45 3.80
C LEU A 54 0.96 -1.17 4.81
N LYS A 55 2.03 -0.51 5.28
CA LYS A 55 2.94 -1.09 6.27
C LYS A 55 2.23 -1.35 7.61
N PHE A 56 1.34 -0.46 8.03
CA PHE A 56 0.52 -0.65 9.23
C PHE A 56 -0.43 -1.85 9.08
N LEU A 57 -1.15 -1.94 7.97
CA LEU A 57 -2.07 -3.05 7.69
C LEU A 57 -1.34 -4.38 7.58
N GLN A 58 -0.15 -4.41 6.96
CA GLN A 58 0.69 -5.61 6.89
C GLN A 58 1.09 -6.11 8.28
N HIS A 59 1.54 -5.22 9.18
CA HIS A 59 1.87 -5.66 10.55
C HIS A 59 0.64 -6.13 11.33
N LYS A 60 -0.52 -5.50 11.12
CA LYS A 60 -1.76 -5.95 11.75
C LYS A 60 -2.17 -7.34 11.25
N ALA A 61 -2.04 -7.59 9.96
CA ALA A 61 -2.31 -8.91 9.37
C ALA A 61 -1.31 -9.96 9.87
N TYR A 62 -0.02 -9.61 9.94
CA TYR A 62 1.01 -10.47 10.50
C TYR A 62 0.75 -10.80 11.97
N GLY A 63 0.32 -9.84 12.79
CA GLY A 63 -0.03 -10.08 14.19
C GLY A 63 -1.13 -11.14 14.34
N LYS A 64 -2.17 -11.07 13.50
CA LYS A 64 -3.20 -12.11 13.47
C LYS A 64 -2.65 -13.47 13.06
N TYR A 65 -1.84 -13.50 12.00
CA TYR A 65 -1.17 -14.72 11.56
C TYR A 65 -0.33 -15.36 12.69
N THR A 66 0.40 -14.56 13.47
CA THR A 66 1.19 -15.07 14.60
C THR A 66 0.31 -15.61 15.73
N GLU A 67 -0.82 -14.95 16.01
CA GLU A 67 -1.80 -15.41 17.01
C GLU A 67 -2.43 -16.76 16.59
N ASP A 68 -2.80 -16.88 15.31
CA ASP A 68 -3.35 -18.11 14.73
C ASP A 68 -2.30 -19.25 14.76
N ALA A 69 -1.07 -18.98 14.30
CA ALA A 69 0.02 -19.96 14.32
C ALA A 69 0.32 -20.48 15.73
N GLN A 70 0.33 -19.58 16.72
CA GLN A 70 0.55 -19.96 18.12
C GLN A 70 -0.60 -20.80 18.68
N SER A 71 -1.85 -20.50 18.28
CA SER A 71 -3.03 -21.28 18.65
C SER A 71 -3.00 -22.68 18.05
N ASP A 72 -2.48 -22.82 16.83
CA ASP A 72 -2.30 -24.10 16.12
C ASP A 72 -1.03 -24.86 16.57
N GLY A 73 -0.23 -24.29 17.47
CA GLY A 73 0.99 -24.88 18.00
C GLY A 73 2.16 -24.88 17.01
N HIS A 74 2.17 -23.94 16.06
CA HIS A 74 3.19 -23.79 15.03
C HIS A 74 4.04 -22.54 15.31
N GLU A 75 5.33 -22.61 15.02
CA GLU A 75 6.20 -21.44 15.08
C GLU A 75 5.93 -20.54 13.86
N PRO A 76 5.55 -19.26 14.06
CA PRO A 76 5.28 -18.36 12.94
C PRO A 76 6.55 -17.97 12.20
N LEU A 77 6.44 -17.81 10.88
CA LEU A 77 7.51 -17.28 10.02
C LEU A 77 7.88 -15.86 10.45
N GLU A 78 9.15 -15.48 10.31
CA GLU A 78 9.58 -14.10 10.49
C GLU A 78 8.86 -13.17 9.50
N PHE A 79 8.47 -11.96 9.95
CA PHE A 79 7.74 -10.96 9.15
C PHE A 79 8.32 -10.75 7.74
N GLY A 80 9.65 -10.68 7.62
CA GLY A 80 10.32 -10.47 6.34
C GLY A 80 10.17 -11.63 5.35
N VAL A 81 10.03 -12.85 5.85
CA VAL A 81 9.80 -14.07 5.05
C VAL A 81 8.31 -14.20 4.72
N TRP A 82 7.44 -13.88 5.68
CA TRP A 82 5.99 -13.91 5.49
C TRP A 82 5.48 -12.90 4.45
N CYS A 83 6.19 -11.78 4.27
CA CYS A 83 5.84 -10.73 3.31
C CYS A 83 6.30 -11.01 1.86
N GLN A 84 7.02 -12.10 1.61
CA GLN A 84 7.50 -12.49 0.27
C GLN A 84 6.48 -13.36 -0.46
#